data_AF-A0A132HI75-F1
#
_entry.id   AF-A0A132HI75-F1
#
_cell.length_a   1.000
_cell.length_b   1.000
_cell.length_c   1.000
_cell.angle_alpha   90.00
_cell.angle_beta   90.00
_cell.angle_gamma   90.00
#
_symmetry.space_group_name_H-M   'P 1'
#
loop_
_entity.id
_entity.type
_entity.pdbx_description
1 polymer ?
#
loop_
_entity_poly.entity_id
_entity_poly.type
_entity_poly.pdbx_seq_one_letter_code
_entity_poly.pdbx_strand_id
1 'polypeptide(L)'
;MARVVMYSTVVCPYCQMAERLLKQRGVESIEKILIDREPGKREEMMTRTGRRTVPQIYIDETHVGGFDDLSALDRQGGLVPLLAA
;
A
#
# COMPACT_ATOMS: atom_id res chain seq x y z
N MET A 1 10.86 11.79 -3.90
CA MET A 1 9.57 11.14 -4.23
C MET A 1 9.62 9.79 -3.58
N ALA A 2 8.78 9.58 -2.56
CA ALA A 2 8.74 8.32 -1.83
C ALA A 2 8.33 7.16 -2.75
N ARG A 3 8.99 6.00 -2.58
CA ARG A 3 8.63 4.77 -3.29
C ARG A 3 7.41 4.15 -2.64
N VAL A 4 6.32 4.02 -3.39
CA VAL A 4 5.10 3.38 -2.87
C VAL A 4 5.00 1.94 -3.39
N VAL A 5 4.95 0.99 -2.46
CA VAL A 5 4.76 -0.44 -2.75
C VAL A 5 3.46 -0.92 -2.14
N MET A 6 2.64 -1.63 -2.92
CA MET A 6 1.36 -2.17 -2.46
C MET A 6 1.28 -3.66 -2.81
N TYR A 7 1.22 -4.51 -1.79
CA TYR A 7 0.77 -5.88 -1.96
C TYR A 7 -0.74 -5.88 -2.25
N SER A 8 -1.11 -6.51 -3.37
CA SER A 8 -2.45 -6.53 -3.92
C SER A 8 -2.77 -7.92 -4.46
N THR A 9 -4.03 -8.16 -4.78
CA THR A 9 -4.44 -9.25 -5.68
C THR A 9 -5.01 -8.65 -6.97
N VAL A 10 -5.24 -9.50 -7.98
CA VAL A 10 -5.82 -9.09 -9.27
C VAL A 10 -7.21 -8.47 -9.08
N VAL A 11 -8.03 -9.08 -8.22
CA VAL A 11 -9.40 -8.64 -7.94
C VAL A 11 -9.50 -8.25 -6.47
N CYS A 12 -9.30 -6.95 -6.19
CA CYS A 12 -9.37 -6.39 -4.85
C CYS A 12 -9.92 -4.95 -4.91
N PRO A 13 -11.18 -4.70 -4.47
CA PRO A 13 -11.75 -3.36 -4.51
C PRO A 13 -11.00 -2.39 -3.58
N TYR A 14 -10.59 -2.85 -2.39
CA TYR A 14 -9.82 -2.02 -1.45
C TYR A 14 -8.45 -1.59 -1.99
N CYS A 15 -7.80 -2.44 -2.80
CA CYS A 15 -6.54 -2.12 -3.43
C CYS A 15 -6.70 -1.04 -4.51
N GLN A 16 -7.81 -1.07 -5.25
CA GLN A 16 -8.14 -0.01 -6.21
C GLN A 16 -8.47 1.32 -5.49
N MET A 17 -9.17 1.26 -4.35
CA MET A 17 -9.45 2.44 -3.53
C MET A 17 -8.17 3.05 -2.95
N ALA A 18 -7.24 2.23 -2.44
CA ALA A 18 -5.93 2.67 -1.97
C ALA A 18 -5.14 3.35 -3.09
N GLU A 19 -5.07 2.72 -4.27
CA GLU A 19 -4.38 3.26 -5.44
C GLU A 19 -4.94 4.63 -5.84
N ARG A 20 -6.27 4.76 -5.86
CA ARG A 20 -6.93 6.03 -6.17
C ARG A 20 -6.60 7.11 -5.14
N LEU A 21 -6.62 6.78 -3.86
CA LEU A 21 -6.31 7.74 -2.80
C LEU A 21 -4.86 8.23 -2.89
N LEU A 22 -3.90 7.32 -3.12
CA LEU A 22 -2.49 7.66 -3.34
C LEU A 22 -2.31 8.57 -4.57
N LYS A 23 -2.96 8.23 -5.70
CA LYS A 23 -2.94 9.05 -6.92
C LYS A 23 -3.52 10.45 -6.69
N GLN A 24 -4.61 10.56 -5.93
CA GLN A 24 -5.21 11.85 -5.57
C GLN A 24 -4.26 12.73 -4.73
N ARG A 25 -3.31 12.13 -4.00
CA ARG A 25 -2.30 12.85 -3.23
C ARG A 25 -0.99 13.10 -3.99
N GLY A 26 -0.96 12.81 -5.31
CA GLY A 26 0.17 13.12 -6.18
C GLY A 26 1.16 11.97 -6.37
N VAL A 27 0.82 10.74 -5.94
CA VAL A 27 1.66 9.56 -6.21
C VAL A 27 1.47 9.13 -7.67
N GLU A 28 2.51 9.29 -8.47
CA GLU A 28 2.49 8.94 -9.91
C GLU A 28 2.79 7.45 -10.16
N SER A 29 3.67 6.86 -9.35
CA SER A 29 4.11 5.47 -9.49
C SER A 29 3.81 4.67 -8.24
N ILE A 30 3.10 3.55 -8.41
CA ILE A 30 2.76 2.60 -7.34
C ILE A 30 3.17 1.21 -7.82
N GLU A 31 4.12 0.60 -7.14
CA GLU A 31 4.56 -0.76 -7.41
C GLU A 31 3.58 -1.75 -6.80
N LYS A 32 2.91 -2.54 -7.65
CA LYS A 32 1.90 -3.51 -7.22
C LYS A 32 2.49 -4.91 -7.25
N ILE A 33 2.61 -5.53 -6.08
CA ILE A 33 3.03 -6.93 -5.94
C ILE A 33 1.79 -7.80 -5.87
N LEU A 34 1.60 -8.70 -6.85
CA LEU A 34 0.39 -9.51 -6.96
C LEU A 34 0.59 -10.84 -6.25
N ILE A 35 0.17 -10.90 -4.98
CA ILE A 35 0.39 -12.08 -4.10
C ILE A 35 -0.37 -13.33 -4.54
N ASP A 36 -1.33 -13.18 -5.46
CA ASP A 36 -2.13 -14.25 -6.05
C ASP A 36 -1.56 -14.77 -7.38
N ARG A 37 -0.66 -14.01 -8.03
CA ARG A 37 0.01 -14.43 -9.27
C ARG A 37 1.45 -14.86 -9.04
N GLU A 38 2.13 -14.26 -8.09
CA GLU A 38 3.54 -14.47 -7.84
C GLU A 38 3.72 -15.46 -6.67
N PRO A 39 4.30 -16.66 -6.92
CA PRO A 39 4.61 -17.61 -5.86
C PRO A 39 5.54 -16.98 -4.80
N GLY A 40 5.31 -17.30 -3.52
CA GLY A 40 6.14 -16.80 -2.41
C GLY A 40 5.84 -15.36 -1.97
N LYS A 41 5.22 -14.51 -2.81
CA LYS A 41 4.92 -13.11 -2.43
C LYS A 41 3.92 -12.98 -1.29
N ARG A 42 3.00 -13.93 -1.15
CA ARG A 42 2.11 -14.01 0.02
C ARG A 42 2.90 -14.24 1.31
N GLU A 43 3.87 -15.14 1.31
CA GLU A 43 4.70 -15.43 2.49
C GLU A 43 5.62 -14.26 2.82
N GLU A 44 6.22 -13.64 1.79
CA GLU A 44 6.99 -12.41 1.93
C GLU A 44 6.15 -11.29 2.57
N MET A 45 4.94 -11.04 2.04
CA MET A 45 4.00 -10.07 2.61
C MET A 45 3.69 -10.39 4.08
N MET A 46 3.34 -11.63 4.41
CA MET A 46 3.03 -12.03 5.78
C MET A 46 4.24 -11.85 6.72
N THR A 47 5.45 -12.13 6.23
CA THR A 47 6.70 -12.00 7.00
C THR A 47 7.02 -10.53 7.25
N ARG A 48 6.86 -9.67 6.25
CA ARG A 48 7.18 -8.23 6.35
C ARG A 48 6.14 -7.44 7.14
N THR A 49 4.86 -7.79 6.98
CA THR A 49 3.73 -6.99 7.50
C THR A 49 3.11 -7.57 8.76
N GLY A 50 3.34 -8.86 9.05
CA GLY A 50 2.58 -9.61 10.06
C GLY A 50 1.09 -9.78 9.73
N ARG A 51 0.62 -9.31 8.57
CA ARG A 51 -0.78 -9.33 8.17
C ARG A 51 -1.02 -10.33 7.02
N ARG A 52 -2.23 -10.88 6.97
CA ARG A 52 -2.64 -11.89 5.97
C ARG A 52 -3.58 -11.33 4.89
N THR A 53 -4.00 -10.08 5.03
CA THR A 53 -5.00 -9.42 4.18
C THR A 53 -4.34 -8.43 3.24
N VAL A 54 -4.91 -8.23 2.06
CA VAL A 54 -4.57 -7.14 1.14
C VAL A 54 -5.61 -6.01 1.24
N PRO A 55 -5.26 -4.76 0.91
CA PRO A 55 -3.93 -4.29 0.53
C PRO A 55 -2.97 -4.23 1.74
N GLN A 56 -1.66 -4.33 1.48
CA GLN A 56 -0.61 -3.93 2.43
C GLN A 56 0.30 -2.92 1.77
N ILE A 57 0.44 -1.74 2.35
CA ILE A 57 1.02 -0.57 1.71
C ILE A 57 2.29 -0.15 2.47
N TYR A 58 3.36 0.05 1.72
CA TYR A 58 4.60 0.62 2.16
C TYR A 58 4.85 1.94 1.44
N ILE A 59 5.34 2.92 2.18
CA ILE A 59 5.87 4.17 1.65
C ILE A 59 7.33 4.22 2.12
N ASP A 60 8.25 4.05 1.17
CA ASP A 60 9.64 3.69 1.39
C ASP A 60 9.75 2.47 2.33
N GLU A 61 10.37 2.65 3.50
CA GLU A 61 10.54 1.62 4.51
C GLU A 61 9.37 1.58 5.51
N THR A 62 8.46 2.55 5.46
CA THR A 62 7.36 2.67 6.43
C THR A 62 6.18 1.79 6.02
N HIS A 63 5.86 0.80 6.86
CA HIS A 63 4.63 0.02 6.71
C HIS A 63 3.43 0.85 7.17
N VAL A 64 2.61 1.31 6.21
CA VAL A 64 1.37 2.05 6.51
C VAL A 64 0.26 1.12 6.97
N GLY A 65 0.17 -0.08 6.37
CA GLY A 65 -0.88 -1.05 6.67
C GLY A 65 -1.87 -1.24 5.54
N GLY A 66 -3.14 -1.43 5.89
CA GLY A 66 -4.23 -1.62 4.96
C GLY A 66 -4.83 -0.34 4.40
N PHE A 67 -5.96 -0.47 3.72
CA PHE A 67 -6.69 0.69 3.20
C PHE A 67 -7.22 1.59 4.33
N ASP A 68 -7.72 1.00 5.41
CA ASP A 68 -8.24 1.76 6.55
C ASP A 68 -7.14 2.56 7.24
N ASP A 69 -5.97 1.95 7.43
CA ASP A 69 -4.79 2.61 8.01
C ASP A 69 -4.32 3.79 7.13
N LEU A 70 -4.24 3.56 5.81
CA LEU A 70 -3.90 4.61 4.84
C LEU A 70 -4.93 5.74 4.85
N SER A 71 -6.22 5.43 4.85
CA SER A 71 -7.30 6.43 4.86
C SER A 71 -7.31 7.23 6.16
N ALA A 72 -7.05 6.59 7.30
CA ALA A 72 -6.92 7.25 8.58
C ALA A 72 -5.71 8.21 8.60
N LEU A 73 -4.55 7.76 8.11
CA LEU A 73 -3.33 8.59 8.01
C LEU A 73 -3.56 9.81 7.11
N ASP A 74 -4.24 9.62 5.99
CA ASP A 74 -4.58 10.68 5.04
C ASP A 74 -5.52 11.73 5.64
N ARG A 75 -6.55 11.27 6.37
CA ARG A 75 -7.49 12.13 7.10
C ARG A 75 -6.82 12.92 8.21
N GLN A 76 -5.81 12.36 8.84
CA GLN A 76 -4.99 13.05 9.85
C GLN A 76 -3.97 14.01 9.24
N GLY A 77 -3.85 14.06 7.91
CA GLY A 77 -2.88 14.91 7.21
C GLY A 77 -1.45 14.38 7.24
N GLY A 78 -1.22 13.15 7.72
CA GLY A 78 0.11 12.54 7.82
C GLY A 78 0.61 11.91 6.53
N LEU A 79 -0.27 11.63 5.57
CA LEU A 79 0.11 10.96 4.32
C LEU A 79 0.99 11.82 3.41
N VAL A 80 0.62 13.10 3.22
CA VAL A 80 1.38 14.01 2.34
C VAL A 80 2.81 14.25 2.86
N PRO A 81 3.03 14.54 4.16
CA PRO A 81 4.38 14.60 4.73
C PRO A 81 5.18 13.32 4.51
N LEU A 82 4.55 12.15 4.68
CA LEU A 82 5.22 10.86 4.50
C LEU A 82 5.64 10.61 3.04
N LEU A 83 4.87 11.12 2.07
CA LEU A 83 5.21 11.03 0.64
C LEU A 83 6.29 12.03 0.19
N ALA A 84 6.47 13.10 0.97
CA ALA A 84 7.40 14.19 0.68
C ALA A 84 8.73 14.09 1.44
N ALA A 85 8.82 13.17 2.42
CA ALA A 85 10.06 12.81 3.10
C ALA A 85 11.09 12.19 2.13
#